data_AF-A0A423X5I7-F1
#
_entry.id   AF-A0A423X5I7-F1
#
_cell.length_a   1.000
_cell.length_b   1.000
_cell.length_c   1.000
_cell.angle_alpha   90.00
_cell.angle_beta   90.00
_cell.angle_gamma   90.00
#
_symmetry.space_group_name_H-M   'P 1'
#
loop_
_entity.id
_entity.type
_entity.pdbx_description
1 polymer ?
#
loop_
_entity_poly.entity_id
_entity_poly.type
_entity_poly.pdbx_seq_one_letter_code
_entity_poly.pdbx_strand_id
1 'polypeptide(L)'
;MVLLDPKVLAEATSAFLSKAQKQAEHDPGAISRLVQENETLRGTIATLEGRLDQESATSRRREKDLEDLHERVVALEDQASEHVEAAWELHERVSSLETINEGTRTIPGHTARKEATRNEGARKEARRQNSRFKAFEAHFLAMRKKYHVKKPGKDHRPFIWSFIEGIDDKEWAQYTQEYLMKTLPDDKVHRSKSPRNGRIMALDLGVKWEDVRDAMSRMQVPPSLA
;
A
#
# COMPACT_ATOMS: atom_id res chain seq x y z
N MET A 1 22.42 56.98 -40.83
CA MET A 1 22.57 57.21 -39.38
C MET A 1 22.27 58.67 -39.11
N VAL A 2 21.17 58.97 -38.43
CA VAL A 2 20.83 60.36 -38.06
C VAL A 2 21.57 60.65 -36.76
N LEU A 3 22.62 61.49 -36.83
CA LEU A 3 23.30 62.01 -35.65
C LEU A 3 22.34 63.00 -34.97
N LEU A 4 21.87 62.64 -33.78
CA LEU A 4 21.08 63.54 -32.93
C LEU A 4 21.91 64.79 -32.63
N ASP A 5 21.29 65.97 -32.79
CA ASP A 5 21.93 67.25 -32.52
C ASP A 5 22.44 67.27 -31.06
N PRO A 6 23.75 67.52 -30.83
CA PRO A 6 24.35 67.52 -29.50
C PRO A 6 23.64 68.43 -28.50
N LYS A 7 23.01 69.51 -28.96
CA LYS A 7 22.25 70.42 -28.09
C LYS A 7 20.96 69.79 -27.58
N VAL A 8 20.25 69.06 -28.43
CA VAL A 8 19.01 68.36 -28.07
C VAL A 8 19.30 67.24 -27.07
N LEU A 9 20.43 66.54 -27.24
CA LEU A 9 20.88 65.53 -26.28
C LEU A 9 21.24 66.14 -24.91
N ALA A 10 21.91 67.30 -24.91
CA ALA A 10 22.27 68.03 -23.70
C ALA A 10 21.04 68.56 -22.93
N GLU A 11 20.03 69.07 -23.64
CA GLU A 11 18.77 69.51 -23.01
C GLU A 11 17.97 68.34 -22.46
N ALA A 12 17.86 67.24 -23.21
CA ALA A 12 17.19 66.04 -22.76
C ALA A 12 17.85 65.44 -21.51
N THR A 13 19.19 65.40 -21.48
CA THR A 13 19.94 64.91 -20.31
C THR A 13 19.80 65.85 -19.11
N SER A 14 19.85 67.17 -19.31
CA SER A 14 19.64 68.14 -18.23
C SER A 14 18.23 68.08 -17.64
N ALA A 15 17.20 67.97 -18.49
CA ALA A 15 15.82 67.81 -18.06
C ALA A 15 15.61 66.49 -17.29
N PHE A 16 16.26 65.41 -17.75
CA PHE A 16 16.22 64.12 -17.07
C PHE A 16 16.91 64.17 -15.70
N LEU A 17 18.08 64.80 -15.61
CA LEU A 17 18.81 64.97 -14.35
C LEU A 17 18.05 65.86 -13.36
N SER A 18 17.47 66.96 -13.82
CA SER A 18 16.62 67.81 -12.96
C SER A 18 15.40 67.07 -12.43
N LYS A 19 14.78 66.23 -13.27
CA LYS A 19 13.64 65.41 -12.86
C LYS A 19 14.05 64.32 -11.87
N ALA A 20 15.18 63.66 -12.10
CA ALA A 20 15.74 62.66 -11.17
C ALA A 20 16.12 63.30 -9.83
N GLN A 21 16.67 64.51 -9.84
CA GLN A 21 17.05 65.24 -8.64
C GLN A 21 15.82 65.68 -7.84
N LYS A 22 14.77 66.17 -8.50
CA LYS A 22 13.47 66.46 -7.84
C LYS A 22 12.83 65.20 -7.25
N GLN A 23 12.96 64.05 -7.92
CA GLN A 23 12.45 62.78 -7.41
C GLN A 23 13.22 62.32 -6.15
N ALA A 24 14.54 62.53 -6.11
CA ALA A 24 15.37 62.25 -4.95
C ALA A 24 15.11 63.22 -3.78
N GLU A 25 14.81 64.49 -4.07
CA GLU A 25 14.43 65.51 -3.08
C GLU A 25 13.02 65.31 -2.51
N HIS A 26 12.11 64.71 -3.28
CA HIS A 26 10.71 64.50 -2.86
C HIS A 26 10.56 63.33 -1.87
N ASP A 27 11.49 62.38 -1.84
CA ASP A 27 11.50 61.30 -0.83
C ASP A 27 12.92 60.81 -0.51
N PRO A 28 13.74 61.66 0.15
CA PRO A 28 15.12 61.31 0.50
C PRO A 28 15.20 60.09 1.44
N GLY A 29 14.11 59.73 2.12
CA GLY A 29 14.01 58.57 2.99
C GLY A 29 13.58 57.27 2.30
N ALA A 30 13.14 57.32 1.03
CA ALA A 30 12.69 56.12 0.30
C ALA A 30 13.79 55.06 0.21
N ILE A 31 15.02 55.48 -0.09
CA ILE A 31 16.17 54.57 -0.19
C ILE A 31 16.47 53.94 1.18
N SER A 32 16.49 54.73 2.25
CA SER A 32 16.71 54.20 3.60
C SER A 32 15.63 53.23 4.05
N ARG A 33 14.35 53.50 3.72
CA ARG A 33 13.24 52.58 4.00
C ARG A 33 13.37 51.27 3.24
N LEU A 34 13.69 51.31 1.95
CA LEU A 34 13.91 50.12 1.13
C LEU A 34 15.13 49.30 1.58
N VAL A 35 16.19 49.97 2.07
CA VAL A 35 17.37 49.29 2.63
C VAL A 35 16.99 48.58 3.93
N GLN A 36 16.26 49.25 4.83
CA GLN A 36 15.79 48.66 6.09
C GLN A 36 14.81 47.50 5.86
N GLU A 37 13.92 47.63 4.86
CA GLU A 37 13.03 46.55 4.43
C GLU A 37 13.80 45.38 3.83
N ASN A 38 14.84 45.62 3.00
CA ASN A 38 15.71 44.55 2.51
C ASN A 38 16.45 43.83 3.63
N GLU A 39 16.92 44.57 4.63
CA GLU A 39 17.65 44.00 5.76
C GLU A 39 16.75 43.15 6.65
N THR A 40 15.53 43.62 6.92
CA THR A 40 14.50 42.83 7.62
C THR A 40 14.10 41.60 6.81
N LEU A 41 13.86 41.73 5.50
CA LEU A 41 13.56 40.59 4.63
C LEU A 41 14.69 39.56 4.63
N ARG A 42 15.96 39.99 4.53
CA ARG A 42 17.12 39.09 4.63
C ARG A 42 17.17 38.35 5.97
N GLY A 43 16.88 39.04 7.08
CA GLY A 43 16.78 38.41 8.40
C GLY A 43 15.66 37.36 8.48
N THR A 44 14.49 37.64 7.88
CA THR A 44 13.39 36.67 7.82
C THR A 44 13.72 35.46 6.95
N ILE A 45 14.38 35.66 5.82
CA ILE A 45 14.80 34.57 4.92
C ILE A 45 15.78 33.64 5.66
N ALA A 46 16.81 34.19 6.31
CA ALA A 46 17.75 33.39 7.08
C ALA A 46 17.08 32.58 8.20
N THR A 47 16.06 33.15 8.84
CA THR A 47 15.28 32.46 9.88
C THR A 47 14.44 31.32 9.29
N LEU A 48 13.82 31.54 8.13
CA LEU A 48 13.02 30.52 7.43
C LEU A 48 13.89 29.39 6.89
N GLU A 49 15.06 29.70 6.35
CA GLU A 49 16.06 28.71 5.93
C GLU A 49 16.48 27.81 7.10
N GLY A 50 16.80 28.40 8.26
CA GLY A 50 17.13 27.62 9.46
C GLY A 50 15.99 26.71 9.95
N ARG A 51 14.74 27.16 9.84
CA ARG A 51 13.56 26.33 10.16
C ARG A 51 13.37 25.19 9.18
N LEU A 52 13.59 25.45 7.88
CA LEU A 52 13.49 24.43 6.84
C LEU A 52 14.56 23.35 7.02
N ASP A 53 15.79 23.73 7.34
CA ASP A 53 16.87 22.79 7.64
C ASP A 53 16.54 21.93 8.86
N GLN A 54 16.01 22.55 9.92
CA GLN A 54 15.57 21.83 11.11
C GLN A 54 14.44 20.84 10.80
N GLU A 55 13.43 21.26 10.03
CA GLU A 55 12.32 20.39 9.64
C GLU A 55 12.80 19.23 8.77
N SER A 56 13.70 19.49 7.81
CA SER A 56 14.32 18.46 6.98
C SER A 56 15.07 17.41 7.81
N ALA A 57 15.81 17.84 8.84
CA ALA A 57 16.51 16.95 9.74
C ALA A 57 15.54 16.11 10.59
N THR A 58 14.44 16.70 11.07
CA THR A 58 13.41 15.94 11.78
C THR A 58 12.69 14.94 10.89
N SER A 59 12.44 15.29 9.62
CA SER A 59 11.81 14.39 8.65
C SER A 59 12.68 13.18 8.38
N ARG A 60 14.00 13.37 8.18
CA ARG A 60 14.94 12.25 8.00
C ARG A 60 15.02 11.33 9.22
N ARG A 61 14.92 11.88 10.44
CA ARG A 61 14.86 11.07 11.67
C ARG A 61 13.60 10.22 11.72
N ARG A 62 12.43 10.83 11.45
CA ARG A 62 11.16 10.11 11.41
C ARG A 62 11.12 9.02 10.34
N GLU A 63 11.71 9.29 9.17
CA GLU A 63 11.83 8.31 8.09
C GLU A 63 12.63 7.09 8.55
N LYS A 64 13.77 7.32 9.21
CA LYS A 64 14.56 6.23 9.80
C LYS A 64 13.79 5.47 10.88
N ASP A 65 13.09 6.16 11.78
CA ASP A 65 12.29 5.50 12.82
C ASP A 65 11.18 4.63 12.22
N LEU A 66 10.61 5.03 11.07
CA LEU A 66 9.62 4.25 10.34
C LEU A 66 10.23 3.01 9.66
N GLU A 67 11.45 3.12 9.14
CA GLU A 67 12.20 1.98 8.59
C GLU A 67 12.51 0.95 9.69
N ASP A 68 13.03 1.41 10.84
CA ASP A 68 13.32 0.55 11.99
C ASP A 68 12.03 -0.13 12.51
N LEU A 69 10.91 0.60 12.55
CA LEU A 69 9.61 0.02 12.94
C LEU A 69 9.13 -1.02 11.92
N HIS A 70 9.34 -0.77 10.62
CA HIS A 70 8.97 -1.71 9.57
C HIS A 70 9.75 -3.02 9.69
N GLU A 71 11.06 -2.95 9.93
CA GLU A 71 11.89 -4.12 10.15
C GLU A 71 11.42 -4.94 11.36
N ARG A 72 11.06 -4.27 12.46
CA ARG A 72 10.51 -4.94 13.66
C ARG A 72 9.16 -5.61 13.39
N VAL A 73 8.30 -4.99 12.58
CA VAL A 73 7.01 -5.59 12.20
C VAL A 73 7.23 -6.86 11.38
N VAL A 74 8.14 -6.83 10.39
CA VAL A 74 8.47 -8.02 9.59
C VAL A 74 8.99 -9.15 10.48
N ALA A 75 9.91 -8.85 11.41
CA ALA A 75 10.43 -9.85 12.34
C ALA A 75 9.34 -10.46 13.24
N LEU A 76 8.36 -9.66 13.67
CA LEU A 76 7.22 -10.15 14.45
C LEU A 76 6.25 -10.99 13.62
N GLU A 77 6.04 -10.66 12.35
CA GLU A 77 5.23 -11.46 11.43
C GLU A 77 5.87 -12.84 11.19
N ASP A 78 7.20 -12.88 11.00
CA ASP A 78 7.95 -14.14 10.89
C ASP A 78 7.84 -14.97 12.17
N GLN A 79 8.05 -14.34 13.34
CA GLN A 79 7.94 -15.02 14.63
C GLN A 79 6.51 -15.54 14.90
N ALA A 80 5.48 -14.77 14.55
CA ALA A 80 4.09 -15.21 14.68
C ALA A 80 3.81 -16.43 13.80
N SER A 81 4.40 -16.48 12.59
CA SER A 81 4.28 -17.61 11.67
C SER A 81 4.90 -18.88 12.27
N GLU A 82 6.09 -18.75 12.88
CA GLU A 82 6.76 -19.86 13.58
C GLU A 82 5.93 -20.37 14.78
N HIS A 83 5.34 -19.48 15.58
CA HIS A 83 4.48 -19.88 16.71
C HIS A 83 3.23 -20.59 16.26
N VAL A 84 2.62 -20.15 15.15
CA VAL A 84 1.47 -20.84 14.55
C VAL A 84 1.87 -22.24 14.10
N GLU A 85 3.01 -22.39 13.42
CA GLU A 85 3.51 -23.70 12.99
C GLU A 85 3.78 -24.63 14.19
N ALA A 86 4.45 -24.14 15.24
CA ALA A 86 4.71 -24.90 16.46
C ALA A 86 3.43 -25.30 17.19
N ALA A 87 2.44 -24.40 17.26
CA ALA A 87 1.13 -24.70 17.86
C ALA A 87 0.39 -25.80 17.06
N TRP A 88 0.52 -25.80 15.74
CA TRP A 88 -0.05 -26.83 14.88
C TRP A 88 0.65 -28.18 15.06
N GLU A 89 1.98 -28.23 15.13
CA GLU A 89 2.72 -29.46 15.43
C GLU A 89 2.33 -30.05 16.79
N LEU A 90 2.18 -29.19 17.80
CA LEU A 90 1.70 -29.60 19.12
C LEU A 90 0.28 -30.18 19.03
N HIS A 91 -0.62 -29.54 18.29
CA HIS A 91 -1.97 -30.04 18.08
C HIS A 91 -1.97 -31.42 17.40
N GLU A 92 -1.10 -31.64 16.41
CA GLU A 92 -0.96 -32.94 15.74
C GLU A 92 -0.41 -34.01 16.69
N ARG A 93 0.56 -33.67 17.55
CA ARG A 93 1.11 -34.59 18.56
C ARG A 93 0.08 -34.93 19.64
N VAL A 94 -0.68 -33.95 20.14
CA VAL A 94 -1.78 -34.17 21.10
C VAL A 94 -2.85 -35.06 20.49
N SER A 95 -3.26 -34.78 19.25
CA SER A 95 -4.23 -35.61 18.52
C SER A 95 -3.75 -37.06 18.35
N SER A 96 -2.45 -37.25 18.11
CA SER A 96 -1.84 -38.58 17.99
C SER A 96 -1.80 -39.34 19.32
N LEU A 97 -1.63 -38.62 20.44
CA LEU A 97 -1.65 -39.20 21.79
C LEU A 97 -3.06 -39.58 22.24
N GLU A 98 -4.08 -38.78 21.89
CA GLU A 98 -5.49 -39.12 22.14
C GLU A 98 -5.89 -40.43 21.44
N THR A 99 -5.44 -40.64 20.19
CA THR A 99 -5.67 -41.91 19.47
C THR A 99 -5.02 -43.13 20.12
N ILE A 100 -3.87 -42.96 20.80
CA ILE A 100 -3.21 -44.07 21.50
C ILE A 100 -3.95 -44.39 22.81
N ASN A 101 -4.48 -43.37 23.49
CA ASN A 101 -5.16 -43.52 24.78
C ASN A 101 -6.61 -44.05 24.64
N GLU A 102 -7.28 -43.78 23.51
CA GLU A 102 -8.60 -44.34 23.19
C GLU A 102 -8.51 -45.80 22.69
N GLY A 103 -7.40 -46.19 22.06
CA GLY A 103 -7.15 -47.58 21.65
C GLY A 103 -7.01 -48.57 22.82
N THR A 104 -6.63 -48.10 24.00
CA THR A 104 -6.46 -48.93 25.22
C THR A 104 -7.73 -49.08 26.06
N ARG A 105 -8.84 -48.40 25.73
CA ARG A 105 -10.05 -48.36 26.59
C ARG A 105 -11.31 -49.04 26.06
N THR A 106 -11.34 -49.52 24.82
CA THR A 106 -12.56 -50.11 24.24
C THR A 106 -12.50 -51.63 24.06
N ILE A 107 -13.28 -52.32 24.89
CA ILE A 107 -13.81 -53.68 24.70
C ILE A 107 -14.55 -53.74 23.34
N PRO A 108 -14.41 -54.80 22.52
CA PRO A 108 -14.86 -54.77 21.13
C PRO A 108 -16.38 -54.96 21.00
N GLY A 109 -17.07 -53.91 20.57
CA GLY A 109 -18.49 -53.92 20.18
C GLY A 109 -18.67 -53.26 18.81
N HIS A 110 -19.43 -53.91 17.93
CA HIS A 110 -19.53 -53.73 16.47
C HIS A 110 -19.93 -52.34 15.89
N THR A 111 -19.95 -51.26 16.66
CA THR A 111 -20.33 -49.90 16.19
C THR A 111 -19.13 -49.02 15.78
N ALA A 112 -17.94 -49.26 16.30
CA ALA A 112 -16.75 -48.40 16.12
C ALA A 112 -16.22 -48.29 14.67
N ARG A 113 -16.52 -49.27 13.80
CA ARG A 113 -15.97 -49.31 12.43
C ARG A 113 -16.59 -48.27 11.48
N LYS A 114 -17.82 -47.81 11.75
CA LYS A 114 -18.50 -46.78 10.95
C LYS A 114 -18.11 -45.35 11.36
N GLU A 115 -17.71 -45.12 12.61
CA GLU A 115 -17.30 -43.79 13.08
C GLU A 115 -15.83 -43.51 12.79
N ALA A 116 -14.94 -44.49 12.90
CA ALA A 116 -13.53 -44.33 12.53
C ALA A 116 -13.35 -43.97 11.04
N THR A 117 -14.14 -44.56 10.14
CA THR A 117 -14.11 -44.24 8.70
C THR A 117 -14.70 -42.86 8.38
N ARG A 118 -15.68 -42.39 9.15
CA ARG A 118 -16.26 -41.05 9.01
C ARG A 118 -15.34 -39.95 9.53
N ASN A 119 -14.64 -40.20 10.65
CA ASN A 119 -13.63 -39.28 11.20
C ASN A 119 -12.37 -39.20 10.33
N GLU A 120 -11.92 -40.32 9.75
CA GLU A 120 -10.77 -40.33 8.82
C GLU A 120 -11.07 -39.51 7.54
N GLY A 121 -12.31 -39.58 7.04
CA GLY A 121 -12.77 -38.78 5.90
C GLY A 121 -12.81 -37.28 6.20
N ALA A 122 -13.36 -36.89 7.36
CA ALA A 122 -13.38 -35.50 7.80
C ALA A 122 -11.96 -34.92 8.01
N ARG A 123 -11.03 -35.72 8.55
CA ARG A 123 -9.63 -35.32 8.74
C ARG A 123 -8.88 -35.14 7.41
N LYS A 124 -9.12 -36.01 6.43
CA LYS A 124 -8.53 -35.87 5.08
C LYS A 124 -9.07 -34.67 4.34
N GLU A 125 -10.35 -34.35 4.52
CA GLU A 125 -10.97 -33.16 3.95
C GLU A 125 -10.37 -31.88 4.57
N ALA A 126 -10.30 -31.79 5.91
CA ALA A 126 -9.69 -30.66 6.60
C ALA A 126 -8.21 -30.45 6.19
N ARG A 127 -7.43 -31.53 6.01
CA ARG A 127 -6.05 -31.42 5.49
C ARG A 127 -5.99 -30.88 4.06
N ARG A 128 -6.93 -31.31 3.19
CA ARG A 128 -7.01 -30.81 1.81
C ARG A 128 -7.41 -29.34 1.78
N GLN A 129 -8.42 -28.95 2.54
CA GLN A 129 -8.88 -27.56 2.56
C GLN A 129 -7.78 -26.62 3.09
N ASN A 130 -7.08 -27.02 4.16
CA ASN A 130 -5.95 -26.25 4.69
C ASN A 130 -4.79 -26.12 3.67
N SER A 131 -4.52 -27.17 2.89
CA SER A 131 -3.52 -27.10 1.81
C SER A 131 -3.92 -26.14 0.67
N ARG A 132 -5.23 -26.06 0.35
CA ARG A 132 -5.78 -25.13 -0.65
C ARG A 132 -5.66 -23.68 -0.17
N PHE A 133 -5.98 -23.43 1.10
CA PHE A 133 -5.83 -22.12 1.72
C PHE A 133 -4.36 -21.66 1.74
N LYS A 134 -3.41 -22.52 2.14
CA LYS A 134 -1.97 -22.21 2.13
C LYS A 134 -1.47 -21.86 0.72
N ALA A 135 -1.91 -22.60 -0.30
CA ALA A 135 -1.54 -22.31 -1.69
C ALA A 135 -2.04 -20.93 -2.13
N PHE A 136 -3.28 -20.58 -1.77
CA PHE A 136 -3.85 -19.26 -2.02
C PHE A 136 -3.08 -18.14 -1.29
N GLU A 137 -2.78 -18.31 -0.01
CA GLU A 137 -2.05 -17.34 0.80
C GLU A 137 -0.63 -17.11 0.28
N ALA A 138 0.09 -18.19 -0.06
CA ALA A 138 1.42 -18.10 -0.66
C ALA A 138 1.39 -17.33 -1.99
N HIS A 139 0.38 -17.57 -2.84
CA HIS A 139 0.20 -16.84 -4.10
C HIS A 139 -0.10 -15.35 -3.86
N PHE A 140 -0.96 -15.03 -2.89
CA PHE A 140 -1.26 -13.65 -2.51
C PHE A 140 0.00 -12.89 -2.05
N LEU A 141 0.80 -13.51 -1.18
CA LEU A 141 2.07 -12.94 -0.72
C LEU A 141 3.08 -12.77 -1.86
N ALA A 142 3.20 -13.75 -2.74
CA ALA A 142 4.06 -13.67 -3.93
C ALA A 142 3.65 -12.51 -4.85
N MET A 143 2.35 -12.31 -5.07
CA MET A 143 1.83 -11.21 -5.88
C MET A 143 2.02 -9.84 -5.21
N ARG A 144 1.87 -9.76 -3.89
CA ARG A 144 2.21 -8.55 -3.12
C ARG A 144 3.69 -8.18 -3.31
N LYS A 145 4.60 -9.14 -3.19
CA LYS A 145 6.04 -8.92 -3.43
C LYS A 145 6.31 -8.45 -4.87
N LYS A 146 5.67 -9.07 -5.86
CA LYS A 146 5.78 -8.70 -7.29
C LYS A 146 5.35 -7.26 -7.55
N TYR A 147 4.27 -6.82 -6.91
CA TYR A 147 3.77 -5.44 -7.00
C TYR A 147 4.79 -4.42 -6.48
N HIS A 148 5.46 -4.72 -5.35
CA HIS A 148 6.48 -3.84 -4.78
C HIS A 148 7.71 -3.68 -5.68
N VAL A 149 8.14 -4.77 -6.34
CA VAL A 149 9.30 -4.75 -7.25
C VAL A 149 8.98 -4.05 -8.57
N LYS A 150 7.78 -4.27 -9.11
CA LYS A 150 7.36 -3.71 -10.41
C LYS A 150 5.92 -3.20 -10.31
N LYS A 151 5.78 -1.94 -9.90
CA LYS A 151 4.48 -1.29 -9.86
C LYS A 151 3.89 -1.26 -11.28
N PRO A 152 2.65 -1.73 -11.48
CA PRO A 152 1.93 -1.54 -12.74
C PRO A 152 1.79 -0.04 -13.01
N GLY A 153 1.66 0.32 -14.30
CA GLY A 153 1.45 1.70 -14.71
C GLY A 153 0.06 2.23 -14.30
N LYS A 154 -0.49 3.19 -15.06
CA LYS A 154 -1.80 3.78 -14.73
C LYS A 154 -2.96 2.77 -14.70
N ASP A 155 -2.87 1.66 -15.43
CA ASP A 155 -3.88 0.61 -15.47
C ASP A 155 -3.42 -0.61 -14.66
N HIS A 156 -4.06 -0.85 -13.52
CA HIS A 156 -3.76 -1.99 -12.64
C HIS A 156 -4.60 -3.23 -12.98
N ARG A 157 -5.60 -3.13 -13.87
CA ARG A 157 -6.49 -4.25 -14.20
C ARG A 157 -5.73 -5.48 -14.73
N PRO A 158 -4.74 -5.36 -15.63
CA PRO A 158 -3.97 -6.53 -16.08
C PRO A 158 -3.25 -7.23 -14.92
N PHE A 159 -2.78 -6.46 -13.94
CA PHE A 159 -2.12 -7.00 -12.76
C PHE A 159 -3.11 -7.74 -11.85
N ILE A 160 -4.28 -7.14 -11.58
CA ILE A 160 -5.34 -7.76 -10.78
C ILE A 160 -5.84 -9.04 -11.46
N TRP A 161 -6.03 -9.02 -12.79
CA TRP A 161 -6.38 -10.22 -13.53
C TRP A 161 -5.29 -11.29 -13.45
N SER A 162 -4.02 -10.93 -13.55
CA SER A 162 -2.93 -11.89 -13.38
C SER A 162 -2.88 -12.54 -11.98
N PHE A 163 -3.34 -11.82 -10.95
CA PHE A 163 -3.50 -12.39 -9.62
C PHE A 163 -4.64 -13.41 -9.60
N ILE A 164 -5.84 -13.03 -10.05
CA ILE A 164 -7.04 -13.88 -10.02
C ILE A 164 -6.84 -15.14 -10.89
N GLU A 165 -6.24 -14.98 -12.07
CA GLU A 165 -5.97 -16.10 -12.98
C GLU A 165 -4.84 -17.01 -12.51
N GLY A 166 -3.96 -16.51 -11.64
CA GLY A 166 -2.90 -17.30 -11.01
C GLY A 166 -3.37 -18.13 -9.82
N ILE A 167 -4.64 -18.05 -9.43
CA ILE A 167 -5.21 -18.92 -8.41
C ILE A 167 -5.54 -20.26 -9.08
N ASP A 168 -4.76 -21.30 -8.78
CA ASP A 168 -4.92 -22.64 -9.37
C ASP A 168 -6.29 -23.27 -9.08
N ASP A 169 -6.85 -22.91 -7.93
CA ASP A 169 -8.09 -23.42 -7.45
C ASP A 169 -9.29 -22.60 -7.94
N LYS A 170 -10.12 -23.23 -8.78
CA LYS A 170 -11.27 -22.57 -9.42
C LYS A 170 -12.32 -22.10 -8.43
N GLU A 171 -12.54 -22.81 -7.34
CA GLU A 171 -13.53 -22.42 -6.32
C GLU A 171 -13.03 -21.19 -5.56
N TRP A 172 -11.74 -21.17 -5.24
CA TRP A 172 -11.06 -20.02 -4.64
C TRP A 172 -11.01 -18.81 -5.57
N ALA A 173 -10.75 -19.01 -6.86
CA ALA A 173 -10.75 -17.95 -7.86
C ALA A 173 -12.15 -17.35 -8.02
N GLN A 174 -13.20 -18.17 -8.00
CA GLN A 174 -14.58 -17.71 -8.06
C GLN A 174 -14.98 -16.99 -6.76
N TYR A 175 -14.68 -17.57 -5.60
CA TYR A 175 -14.94 -16.96 -4.30
C TYR A 175 -14.27 -15.59 -4.17
N THR A 176 -13.01 -15.48 -4.60
CA THR A 176 -12.27 -14.22 -4.63
C THR A 176 -12.98 -13.17 -5.49
N GLN A 177 -13.46 -13.54 -6.69
CA GLN A 177 -14.20 -12.61 -7.56
C GLN A 177 -15.54 -12.18 -6.95
N GLU A 178 -16.28 -13.11 -6.35
CA GLU A 178 -17.54 -12.82 -5.66
C GLU A 178 -17.34 -11.91 -4.45
N TYR A 179 -16.27 -12.14 -3.70
CA TYR A 179 -15.91 -11.33 -2.53
C TYR A 179 -15.52 -9.91 -2.94
N LEU A 180 -14.73 -9.75 -4.00
CA LEU A 180 -14.36 -8.43 -4.52
C LEU A 180 -15.57 -7.64 -5.03
N MET A 181 -16.52 -8.29 -5.70
CA MET A 181 -17.79 -7.66 -6.10
C MET A 181 -18.64 -7.20 -4.90
N LYS A 182 -18.55 -7.87 -3.74
CA LYS A 182 -19.29 -7.48 -2.53
C LYS A 182 -18.62 -6.38 -1.73
N THR A 183 -17.29 -6.33 -1.77
CA THR A 183 -16.48 -5.51 -0.87
C THR A 183 -16.06 -4.19 -1.50
N LEU A 184 -15.82 -4.20 -2.81
CA LEU A 184 -15.45 -3.00 -3.54
C LEU A 184 -16.71 -2.28 -4.04
N PRO A 185 -16.65 -0.95 -4.23
CA PRO A 185 -17.77 -0.17 -4.75
C PRO A 185 -18.28 -0.68 -6.10
N ASP A 186 -19.61 -0.69 -6.29
CA ASP A 186 -20.29 -1.20 -7.49
C ASP A 186 -19.90 -0.44 -8.78
N ASP A 187 -19.52 0.83 -8.66
CA ASP A 187 -19.02 1.65 -9.78
C ASP A 187 -17.64 1.19 -10.27
N LYS A 188 -16.86 0.59 -9.38
CA LYS A 188 -15.51 0.10 -9.66
C LYS A 188 -15.51 -1.37 -10.10
N VAL A 189 -16.40 -2.18 -9.53
CA VAL A 189 -16.43 -3.63 -9.72
C VAL A 189 -17.86 -4.08 -9.93
N HIS A 190 -18.14 -4.70 -11.08
CA HIS A 190 -19.48 -5.15 -11.42
C HIS A 190 -19.48 -6.52 -12.08
N ARG A 191 -20.66 -7.15 -12.14
CA ARG A 191 -20.82 -8.44 -12.82
C ARG A 191 -20.57 -8.29 -14.32
N SER A 192 -19.72 -9.14 -14.88
CA SER A 192 -19.43 -9.13 -16.32
C SER A 192 -20.68 -9.47 -17.12
N LYS A 193 -20.92 -8.71 -18.20
CA LYS A 193 -21.99 -9.00 -19.19
C LYS A 193 -21.68 -10.24 -20.03
N SER A 194 -20.41 -10.65 -20.10
CA SER A 194 -19.95 -11.80 -20.89
C SER A 194 -18.88 -12.55 -20.11
N PRO A 195 -19.27 -13.48 -19.22
CA PRO A 195 -18.32 -14.26 -18.46
C PRO A 195 -17.54 -15.19 -19.39
N ARG A 196 -16.22 -15.00 -19.46
CA ARG A 196 -15.29 -15.81 -20.28
C ARG A 196 -14.10 -16.21 -19.43
N ASN A 197 -13.57 -17.42 -19.64
CA ASN A 197 -12.38 -17.93 -18.98
C ASN A 197 -12.42 -17.84 -17.44
N GLY A 198 -13.59 -18.10 -16.84
CA GLY A 198 -13.76 -18.02 -15.37
C GLY A 198 -13.82 -16.60 -14.81
N ARG A 199 -13.78 -15.55 -15.65
CA ARG A 199 -13.98 -14.16 -15.23
C ARG A 199 -15.48 -13.85 -15.16
N ILE A 200 -16.01 -13.74 -13.94
CA ILE A 200 -17.42 -13.39 -13.68
C ILE A 200 -17.59 -11.90 -13.33
N MET A 201 -16.48 -11.23 -13.07
CA MET A 201 -16.37 -9.83 -12.67
C MET A 201 -15.78 -8.99 -13.80
N ALA A 202 -16.12 -7.70 -13.85
CA ALA A 202 -15.47 -6.69 -14.66
C ALA A 202 -14.92 -5.59 -13.74
N LEU A 203 -13.72 -5.10 -14.07
CA LEU A 203 -13.02 -4.08 -13.31
C LEU A 203 -12.99 -2.78 -14.11
N ASP A 204 -13.33 -1.67 -13.45
CA ASP A 204 -13.15 -0.34 -14.00
C ASP A 204 -11.67 0.10 -13.93
N LEU A 205 -11.31 1.10 -14.74
CA LEU A 205 -9.94 1.64 -14.83
C LEU A 205 -9.46 2.23 -13.49
N GLY A 206 -10.38 2.69 -12.64
CA GLY A 206 -10.07 3.28 -11.33
C GLY A 206 -9.73 2.28 -10.23
N VAL A 207 -9.87 0.97 -10.47
CA VAL A 207 -9.54 -0.06 -9.46
C VAL A 207 -8.03 -0.18 -9.32
N LYS A 208 -7.54 -0.02 -8.09
CA LYS A 208 -6.12 -0.19 -7.76
C LYS A 208 -5.87 -1.53 -7.09
N TRP A 209 -4.61 -1.97 -7.17
CA TRP A 209 -4.18 -3.20 -6.49
C TRP A 209 -4.26 -3.04 -4.97
N GLU A 210 -4.01 -1.83 -4.46
CA GLU A 210 -4.16 -1.50 -3.05
C GLU A 210 -5.58 -1.76 -2.54
N ASP A 211 -6.60 -1.35 -3.31
CA ASP A 211 -8.01 -1.60 -2.98
C ASP A 211 -8.29 -3.11 -2.88
N VAL A 212 -7.74 -3.90 -3.81
CA VAL A 212 -7.87 -5.36 -3.83
C VAL A 212 -7.13 -5.96 -2.63
N ARG A 213 -5.88 -5.58 -2.38
CA ARG A 213 -5.07 -6.07 -1.25
C ARG A 213 -5.77 -5.83 0.08
N ASP A 214 -6.32 -4.63 0.28
CA ASP A 214 -6.97 -4.23 1.52
C ASP A 214 -8.33 -4.93 1.69
N ALA A 215 -9.02 -5.26 0.60
CA ALA A 215 -10.20 -6.12 0.65
C ALA A 215 -9.82 -7.56 1.03
N MET A 216 -8.78 -8.13 0.39
CA MET A 216 -8.36 -9.50 0.61
C MET A 216 -7.80 -9.75 2.01
N SER A 217 -7.13 -8.77 2.63
CA SER A 217 -6.66 -8.89 4.03
C SER A 217 -7.78 -8.96 5.06
N ARG A 218 -8.99 -8.55 4.69
CA ARG A 218 -10.21 -8.63 5.52
C ARG A 218 -11.09 -9.82 5.15
N MET A 219 -10.71 -10.59 4.13
CA MET A 219 -11.52 -11.67 3.61
C MET A 219 -11.58 -12.80 4.63
N GLN A 220 -12.80 -13.10 5.09
CA GLN A 220 -13.05 -14.27 5.92
C GLN A 220 -13.11 -15.49 5.01
N VAL A 221 -12.41 -16.56 5.41
CA VAL A 221 -12.40 -17.80 4.66
C VAL A 221 -13.63 -18.62 5.08
N PRO A 222 -14.53 -18.97 4.16
CA PRO A 222 -15.71 -19.74 4.51
C PRO A 222 -15.29 -21.17 4.87
N PRO A 223 -15.93 -21.84 5.85
CA PRO A 223 -15.58 -23.21 6.26
C PRO A 223 -15.66 -24.26 5.14
N SER A 224 -16.32 -23.94 4.04
CA SER A 224 -16.38 -24.78 2.84
C SER A 224 -15.10 -24.71 1.99
N LEU A 225 -14.28 -23.67 2.15
CA LEU A 225 -13.04 -23.41 1.40
C LEU A 225 -11.78 -23.32 2.29
N ALA A 226 -11.95 -23.18 3.62
CA ALA A 226 -10.91 -23.23 4.66
C ALA A 226 -10.51 -24.66 4.97
#